data_AF-A0A7X1FYK1-F1
#
_entry.id   AF-A0A7X1FYK1-F1
#
_cell.length_a   1.000
_cell.length_b   1.000
_cell.length_c   1.000
_cell.angle_alpha   90.00
_cell.angle_beta   90.00
_cell.angle_gamma   90.00
#
_symmetry.space_group_name_H-M   'P 1'
#
loop_
_entity.id
_entity.type
_entity.pdbx_description
1 polymer ?
#
loop_
_entity_poly.entity_id
_entity_poly.type
_entity_poly.pdbx_seq_one_letter_code
_entity_poly.pdbx_strand_id
1 'polypeptide(L)' 'MQLYRFITPHRAGKWYPDLATAQRHACEIGAGFLAERSGEFCAYRETRLEVAEAGPEVQPLR' A
#
# COMPACT_ATOMS: atom_id res chain seq x y z
N MET A 1 0.56 11.12 -11.93
CA MET A 1 1.44 10.14 -11.21
C MET A 1 0.56 9.05 -10.64
N GLN A 2 1.05 7.86 -10.29
CA GLN A 2 0.22 6.85 -9.62
C GLN A 2 0.51 6.84 -8.13
N LEU A 3 -0.52 6.63 -7.32
CA LEU A 3 -0.44 6.45 -5.88
C LEU A 3 -0.93 5.06 -5.50
N TYR A 4 -0.29 4.47 -4.50
CA TYR A 4 -0.54 3.11 -4.06
C TYR A 4 -0.86 3.10 -2.56
N ARG A 5 -1.85 2.31 -2.14
CA ARG A 5 -2.08 2.02 -0.72
C ARG A 5 -2.60 0.61 -0.52
N PHE A 6 -2.26 0.00 0.62
CA PHE A 6 -2.85 -1.26 1.05
C PHE A 6 -3.93 -1.02 2.09
N ILE A 7 -5.02 -1.76 1.99
CA ILE A 7 -6.15 -1.71 2.92
C ILE A 7 -6.40 -3.11 3.45
N THR A 8 -6.48 -3.23 4.78
CA THR A 8 -6.93 -4.42 5.50
C THR A 8 -8.36 -4.19 6.01
N PRO A 9 -9.06 -5.23 6.50
CA PRO A 9 -10.39 -5.06 7.10
C PRO A 9 -10.46 -4.04 8.24
N HIS A 10 -9.35 -3.85 8.97
CA HIS A 10 -9.33 -3.02 10.18
C HIS A 10 -8.52 -1.72 10.03
N ARG A 11 -7.72 -1.58 8.96
CA ARG A 11 -6.80 -0.45 8.79
C ARG A 11 -6.55 -0.13 7.32
N ALA A 12 -6.53 1.16 6.99
CA ALA A 12 -6.10 1.64 5.69
C ALA A 12 -4.71 2.28 5.79
N GLY A 13 -3.81 1.91 4.87
CA GLY A 13 -2.53 2.57 4.68
C GLY A 13 -2.68 3.95 4.03
N LYS A 14 -1.61 4.75 4.10
CA LYS A 14 -1.52 6.02 3.39
C LYS A 14 -1.30 5.78 1.90
N TRP A 15 -1.53 6.81 1.10
CA TRP A 15 -1.13 6.83 -0.30
C TRP A 15 0.37 7.10 -0.43
N TYR A 16 1.05 6.28 -1.22
CA TYR A 16 2.48 6.38 -1.48
C TYR A 16 2.76 6.51 -2.99
N PRO A 17 3.83 7.22 -3.39
CA PRO A 17 4.14 7.48 -4.81
C PRO A 17 4.66 6.25 -5.57
N ASP A 18 5.05 5.19 -4.86
CA ASP A 18 5.57 3.97 -5.44
C ASP A 18 5.08 2.72 -4.70
N LEU A 19 4.98 1.62 -5.44
CA LEU A 19 4.46 0.36 -4.91
C LEU A 19 5.35 -0.25 -3.83
N ALA A 20 6.69 -0.10 -3.93
CA ALA A 20 7.63 -0.67 -2.97
C ALA A 20 7.49 -0.01 -1.58
N THR A 21 7.32 1.31 -1.54
CA THR A 21 7.02 2.06 -0.31
C THR A 21 5.67 1.65 0.26
N ALA A 22 4.64 1.48 -0.59
CA ALA A 22 3.34 0.99 -0.13
C ALA A 22 3.43 -0.42 0.47
N GLN A 23 4.18 -1.34 -0.15
CA GLN A 23 4.39 -2.71 0.35
C GLN A 23 5.15 -2.73 1.68
N ARG A 24 6.18 -1.89 1.83
CA ARG A 24 6.94 -1.76 3.08
C ARG A 24 6.05 -1.35 4.24
N HIS A 25 5.23 -0.31 4.03
CA HIS A 25 4.27 0.13 5.05
C HIS A 25 3.11 -0.86 5.21
N ALA A 26 2.76 -1.63 4.18
CA ALA A 26 1.78 -2.71 4.29
C ALA A 26 2.23 -3.76 5.33
N CYS A 27 3.51 -4.11 5.37
CA CYS A 27 4.06 -4.99 6.41
C CYS A 27 3.84 -4.43 7.83
N GLU A 28 4.08 -3.13 8.02
CA GLU A 28 3.94 -2.45 9.32
C GLU A 28 2.48 -2.40 9.83
N ILE A 29 1.52 -2.34 8.92
CA ILE A 29 0.09 -2.28 9.25
C ILE A 29 -0.58 -3.65 9.33
N GLY A 30 0.18 -4.74 9.14
CA GLY A 30 -0.36 -6.10 9.13
C GLY A 30 -1.19 -6.42 7.90
N ALA A 31 -0.86 -5.83 6.75
CA ALA A 31 -1.51 -6.09 5.46
C ALA A 31 -0.83 -7.23 4.67
N GLY A 32 0.38 -7.62 5.05
CA GLY A 32 1.10 -8.71 4.40
C GLY A 32 2.54 -8.79 4.87
N PHE A 33 3.36 -9.51 4.12
CA PHE A 33 4.80 -9.59 4.35
C PHE A 33 5.56 -9.65 3.01
N LEU A 34 6.82 -9.24 3.02
CA LEU A 34 7.73 -9.42 1.89
C LEU A 34 8.44 -10.76 2.04
N ALA A 35 8.27 -11.66 1.07
CA ALA A 35 8.97 -12.94 1.06
C ALA A 35 10.42 -12.73 0.61
N GLU A 36 11.36 -12.66 1.55
CA GLU A 36 12.77 -12.35 1.26
C GLU A 36 13.43 -13.27 0.22
N ARG A 37 12.98 -14.52 0.12
CA ARG A 37 13.51 -15.48 -0.85
C ARG A 37 13.09 -15.22 -2.29
N SER A 38 11.88 -14.72 -2.52
CA SER A 38 11.35 -14.45 -3.86
C SER A 38 11.36 -12.95 -4.21
N GLY A 39 11.46 -12.08 -3.21
CA GLY A 39 11.27 -10.64 -3.37
C GLY A 39 9.81 -10.23 -3.61
N GLU A 40 8.87 -11.17 -3.46
CA GLU A 40 7.46 -10.91 -3.72
C GLU A 40 6.74 -10.48 -2.45
N PHE A 41 5.78 -9.56 -2.59
CA PHE A 41 4.90 -9.17 -1.51
C PHE A 41 3.68 -10.10 -1.46
N CYS A 42 3.47 -10.74 -0.31
CA CYS A 42 2.32 -11.58 -0.05
C CYS A 42 1.31 -10.83 0.83
N ALA A 43 0.18 -10.45 0.24
CA ALA A 43 -0.92 -9.83 0.96
C ALA A 43 -1.65 -10.86 1.83
N TYR A 44 -2.01 -10.49 3.07
CA TYR A 44 -2.86 -11.34 3.91
C TYR A 44 -4.31 -11.37 3.39
N ARG A 45 -5.07 -12.34 3.88
CA ARG A 45 -6.48 -12.50 3.50
C ARG A 45 -7.24 -11.19 3.72
N GLU A 46 -8.07 -10.83 2.75
CA GLU A 46 -8.89 -9.61 2.75
C GLU A 46 -8.09 -8.29 2.68
N THR A 47 -6.77 -8.36 2.47
CA THR A 47 -5.98 -7.18 2.10
C THR A 47 -6.16 -6.91 0.61
N ARG A 48 -6.36 -5.63 0.27
CA ARG A 48 -6.44 -5.17 -1.11
C ARG A 48 -5.47 -4.02 -1.38
N LEU A 49 -4.88 -4.02 -2.57
CA LEU A 49 -4.15 -2.89 -3.12
C LEU A 49 -5.13 -1.96 -3.82
N GLU A 50 -5.08 -0.68 -3.49
CA GLU A 50 -5.71 0.36 -4.28
C GLU A 50 -4.65 1.18 -5.01
N VAL A 51 -4.97 1.55 -6.24
CA VAL A 51 -4.16 2.42 -7.10
C VAL A 51 -5.01 3.62 -7.47
N ALA A 52 -4.47 4.81 -7.28
CA ALA A 52 -5.11 6.06 -7.68
C ALA A 52 -4.23 6.79 -8.69
N GLU A 53 -4.86 7.40 -9.69
CA GLU A 53 -4.19 8.37 -10.53
C GLU A 53 -4.14 9.69 -9.75
N ALA A 54 -2.93 10.11 -9.35
CA ALA A 54 -2.70 11.46 -8.91
C ALA A 54 -2.91 12.38 -10.13
N GLY A 55 -4.13 12.90 -10.24
CA GLY A 55 -4.38 14.17 -10.92
C GLY A 55 -3.56 15.29 -10.28
N PRO A 56 -3.52 16.49 -10.87
CA PRO A 56 -2.61 17.58 -10.46
C PRO A 56 -2.82 18.14 -9.04
N GLU A 57 -3.63 17.51 -8.18
CA GLU A 57 -3.98 18.05 -6.88
C GLU A 57 -4.32 16.94 -5.87
N VAL A 58 -3.28 16.29 -5.34
CA VAL A 58 -3.44 15.46 -4.14
C VAL A 58 -3.09 16.36 -2.96
N GLN A 59 -4.09 17.11 -2.49
CA GLN A 59 -3.96 17.85 -1.24
C GLN A 59 -3.79 16.86 -0.09
N PRO A 60 -2.75 16.98 0.76
CA PRO A 60 -2.69 16.24 2.00
C PRO A 60 -3.82 16.74 2.90
N LEU A 61 -4.74 15.85 3.30
CA LEU A 61 -5.74 16.15 4.32
C LEU A 61 -5.01 16.55 5.61
N ARG A 62 -5.30 17.76 6.11
CA ARG A 62 -4.90 18.27 7.43
C ARG A 62 -5.45 17.42 8.57
#